data_AF-A0A2C6DCS6-F1
#
_entry.id   AF-A0A2C6DCS6-F1
#
_cell.length_a   1.000
_cell.length_b   1.000
_cell.length_c   1.000
_cell.angle_alpha   90.00
_cell.angle_beta   90.00
_cell.angle_gamma   90.00
#
_symmetry.space_group_name_H-M   'P 1'
#
loop_
_entity.id
_entity.type
_entity.pdbx_description
1 polymer ?
#
loop_
_entity_poly.entity_id
_entity_poly.type
_entity_poly.pdbx_seq_one_letter_code
_entity_poly.pdbx_strand_id
1 'polypeptide(L)'
;MLGIISHVNKTGFGRRKALSARAWSMGLLLALPGVMISSTAYAVLSGSTGVITGSAPTATGTVSILMPDGTTPLTSTLPAVLGRTTTPDQFTLAPLTTGLVFADADGDTPANPSLTLSPAVTWVWTKSNGTPLTPAQRAQPFSTYLVDGDIAEVSAMVPVTITSSTGMPLTLGTPTLFNTGVFQVKVSIPVLPTLQVNGHQFALSSGFPKTGFVGATFQLWMNGIDATENGDYTYSSDQPWVAVDTAGNVEFIGTPTSANKTATITMTDRSGVEAPRDFSFTLDRWFVNGGATQMNAPTADNYCSGLGGGYATPGYETVTNGAYWVAGTRTSDGKLWPEWGEMGIYGHGWVSSSYWAIEMNGTSRYDFNLFAGALGNNIPSVSFNVACSMPL
;
A
#
# COMPACT_ATOMS: atom_id res chain seq x y z
N MET A 1 -42.53 2.55 -7.42
CA MET A 1 -44.00 2.72 -7.38
C MET A 1 -44.44 2.85 -5.93
N LEU A 2 -44.37 4.06 -5.38
CA LEU A 2 -45.02 4.47 -4.11
C LEU A 2 -44.99 6.02 -4.06
N GLY A 3 -46.13 6.64 -3.78
CA GLY A 3 -46.32 8.07 -3.44
C GLY A 3 -47.40 8.14 -2.34
N ILE A 4 -47.88 9.24 -1.76
CA ILE A 4 -48.31 10.59 -2.20
C ILE A 4 -48.66 11.35 -0.88
N ILE A 5 -48.57 12.68 -0.64
CA ILE A 5 -47.98 13.88 -1.29
C ILE A 5 -47.79 14.95 -0.16
N SER A 6 -47.05 16.05 -0.42
CA SER A 6 -46.89 17.20 0.50
C SER A 6 -47.81 18.40 0.20
N HIS A 7 -47.90 19.34 1.15
CA HIS A 7 -48.19 20.79 0.95
C HIS A 7 -49.61 21.26 0.52
N VAL A 8 -50.03 22.53 0.69
CA VAL A 8 -49.90 23.55 1.78
C VAL A 8 -50.78 24.81 1.50
N ASN A 9 -51.28 25.49 2.55
CA ASN A 9 -51.71 26.92 2.68
C ASN A 9 -52.94 27.58 1.96
N LYS A 10 -53.86 28.07 2.82
CA LYS A 10 -54.27 29.49 3.11
C LYS A 10 -55.14 30.40 2.19
N THR A 11 -55.87 31.27 2.93
CA THR A 11 -56.52 32.59 2.63
C THR A 11 -58.00 32.56 2.22
N GLY A 12 -58.89 33.50 2.64
CA GLY A 12 -58.82 34.56 3.67
C GLY A 12 -59.96 35.62 3.61
N PHE A 13 -60.08 36.46 4.66
CA PHE A 13 -60.61 37.86 4.69
C PHE A 13 -62.12 38.26 4.74
N GLY A 14 -62.44 39.29 5.57
CA GLY A 14 -63.63 40.18 5.53
C GLY A 14 -63.87 40.94 6.86
N ARG A 15 -63.63 42.27 7.02
CA ARG A 15 -64.45 43.50 6.70
C ARG A 15 -65.75 43.65 7.54
N ARG A 16 -66.20 44.81 8.08
CA ARG A 16 -66.04 46.28 7.82
C ARG A 16 -66.35 47.18 9.08
N LYS A 17 -66.22 48.52 8.96
CA LYS A 17 -66.46 49.61 9.97
C LYS A 17 -67.93 50.13 10.04
N ALA A 18 -68.30 50.93 11.08
CA ALA A 18 -68.84 52.33 10.95
C ALA A 18 -69.38 53.04 12.25
N LEU A 19 -69.24 54.39 12.30
CA LEU A 19 -70.10 55.45 12.96
C LEU A 19 -70.13 55.60 14.52
N SER A 20 -70.36 56.78 15.17
CA SER A 20 -70.74 58.16 14.75
C SER A 20 -70.30 59.32 15.71
N ALA A 21 -70.55 60.59 15.28
CA ALA A 21 -70.31 61.95 15.86
C ALA A 21 -70.62 62.21 17.37
N ARG A 22 -70.14 63.26 18.06
CA ARG A 22 -70.23 64.76 17.91
C ARG A 22 -69.24 65.42 18.94
N ALA A 23 -68.94 66.72 19.08
CA ALA A 23 -68.97 67.97 18.31
C ALA A 23 -68.78 69.16 19.32
N TRP A 24 -68.02 70.21 18.94
CA TRP A 24 -67.97 71.60 19.51
C TRP A 24 -67.00 71.95 20.66
N SER A 25 -66.69 73.26 20.72
CA SER A 25 -65.53 73.91 21.36
C SER A 25 -65.89 75.26 22.02
N MET A 26 -64.98 75.78 22.86
CA MET A 26 -64.95 77.12 23.51
C MET A 26 -65.95 77.39 24.66
N GLY A 27 -65.46 77.87 25.81
CA GLY A 27 -66.35 78.37 26.89
C GLY A 27 -65.77 78.63 28.30
N LEU A 28 -64.80 79.57 28.44
CA LEU A 28 -64.55 80.43 29.63
C LEU A 28 -64.13 79.84 31.02
N LEU A 29 -63.38 80.65 31.78
CA LEU A 29 -62.85 80.36 33.14
C LEU A 29 -63.88 80.56 34.26
N LEU A 30 -63.72 79.88 35.42
CA LEU A 30 -63.63 80.50 36.77
C LEU A 30 -63.32 79.52 37.94
N ALA A 31 -62.23 79.82 38.66
CA ALA A 31 -61.91 79.64 40.10
C ALA A 31 -62.28 78.36 40.94
N LEU A 32 -61.22 77.67 41.42
CA LEU A 32 -60.93 77.15 42.80
C LEU A 32 -61.93 76.20 43.55
N PRO A 33 -61.46 75.38 44.52
CA PRO A 33 -60.22 74.59 44.60
C PRO A 33 -60.50 73.08 44.85
N GLY A 34 -59.72 72.18 44.25
CA GLY A 34 -59.86 70.73 44.45
C GLY A 34 -58.54 70.06 44.88
N VAL A 35 -58.55 69.37 46.02
CA VAL A 35 -57.36 68.68 46.57
C VAL A 35 -56.98 67.49 45.68
N MET A 36 -55.91 67.64 44.90
CA MET A 36 -55.27 66.54 44.17
C MET A 36 -54.29 65.80 45.09
N ILE A 37 -54.69 64.62 45.56
CA ILE A 37 -53.78 63.68 46.21
C ILE A 37 -52.86 63.11 45.12
N SER A 38 -51.65 63.65 45.00
CA SER A 38 -50.62 63.08 44.15
C SER A 38 -50.07 61.81 44.81
N SER A 39 -50.63 60.65 44.47
CA SER A 39 -49.99 59.37 44.75
C SER A 39 -48.66 59.32 44.00
N THR A 40 -47.55 59.45 44.72
CA THR A 40 -46.23 59.14 44.20
C THR A 40 -46.19 57.66 43.85
N ALA A 41 -46.21 57.36 42.55
CA ALA A 41 -45.91 56.02 42.06
C ALA A 41 -44.43 55.73 42.32
N TYR A 42 -44.13 55.24 43.51
CA TYR A 42 -42.81 54.66 43.80
C TYR A 42 -42.65 53.42 42.93
N ALA A 43 -41.85 53.54 41.88
CA ALA A 43 -41.30 52.38 41.20
C ALA A 43 -40.39 51.66 42.21
N VAL A 44 -40.90 50.59 42.81
CA VAL A 44 -40.07 49.66 43.57
C VAL A 44 -39.13 49.01 42.57
N LEU A 45 -37.87 49.45 42.55
CA LEU A 45 -36.79 48.64 42.01
C LEU A 45 -36.83 47.30 42.74
N SER A 46 -37.19 46.24 42.03
CA SER A 46 -36.97 44.88 42.50
C SER A 46 -35.50 44.78 42.89
N GLY A 47 -35.23 44.48 44.16
CA GLY A 47 -33.85 44.31 44.64
C GLY A 47 -33.12 43.31 43.76
N SER A 48 -31.84 43.59 43.48
CA SER A 48 -30.96 42.85 42.57
C SER A 48 -31.33 41.36 42.48
N THR A 49 -32.07 40.98 41.44
CA THR A 49 -32.22 39.57 41.09
C THR A 49 -30.81 39.05 40.81
N GLY A 50 -30.42 37.97 41.48
CA GLY A 50 -29.13 37.34 41.23
C GLY A 50 -28.94 37.04 39.75
N VAL A 51 -27.68 37.00 39.29
CA VAL A 51 -27.34 36.65 37.91
C VAL A 51 -28.11 35.39 37.49
N ILE A 52 -28.93 35.51 36.44
CA ILE A 52 -29.53 34.33 35.81
C ILE A 52 -28.38 33.61 35.13
N THR A 53 -27.91 32.52 35.74
CA THR A 53 -26.94 31.61 35.14
C THR A 53 -27.68 30.69 34.18
N GLY A 54 -27.26 30.73 32.92
CA GLY A 54 -27.71 29.82 31.88
C GLY A 54 -27.03 28.45 31.94
N SER A 55 -27.26 27.70 30.88
CA SER A 55 -26.56 26.46 30.58
C SER A 55 -25.10 26.70 30.20
N ALA A 56 -24.22 25.72 30.44
CA ALA A 56 -22.87 25.77 29.90
C ALA A 56 -22.86 25.22 28.46
N PRO A 57 -22.03 25.76 27.55
CA PRO A 57 -21.94 25.25 26.19
C PRO A 57 -21.37 23.83 26.17
N THR A 58 -21.86 23.03 25.23
CA THR A 58 -21.55 21.61 25.07
C THR A 58 -21.09 21.28 23.65
N ALA A 59 -20.63 20.04 23.44
CA ALA A 59 -20.31 19.56 22.11
C ALA A 59 -20.61 18.06 22.00
N THR A 60 -20.97 17.61 20.80
CA THR A 60 -21.22 16.19 20.50
C THR A 60 -20.58 15.81 19.17
N GLY A 61 -20.24 14.52 19.00
CA GLY A 61 -19.60 14.01 17.80
C GLY A 61 -18.41 13.11 18.10
N THR A 62 -17.51 12.96 17.13
CA THR A 62 -16.29 12.15 17.23
C THR A 62 -15.07 12.95 16.79
N VAL A 63 -13.88 12.51 17.22
CA VAL A 63 -12.61 13.05 16.73
C VAL A 63 -11.93 11.98 15.88
N SER A 64 -11.29 12.37 14.77
CA SER A 64 -10.58 11.44 13.88
C SER A 64 -9.07 11.58 14.05
N ILE A 65 -8.35 10.45 13.93
CA ILE A 65 -6.89 10.42 13.80
C ILE A 65 -6.56 10.52 12.31
N LEU A 66 -5.55 11.32 11.99
CA LEU A 66 -4.95 11.42 10.66
C LEU A 66 -3.64 10.64 10.61
N MET A 67 -3.37 10.08 9.42
CA MET A 67 -2.11 9.47 9.03
C MET A 67 -0.95 10.48 9.09
N PRO A 68 0.32 10.02 9.03
CA PRO A 68 1.51 10.88 8.95
C PRO A 68 1.54 11.89 7.80
N ASP A 69 0.68 11.74 6.78
CA ASP A 69 0.50 12.71 5.70
C ASP A 69 -0.28 13.98 6.13
N GLY A 70 -0.85 13.99 7.35
CA GLY A 70 -1.63 15.10 7.89
C GLY A 70 -2.95 15.37 7.19
N THR A 71 -3.46 14.45 6.36
CA THR A 71 -4.69 14.64 5.56
C THR A 71 -5.59 13.41 5.46
N THR A 72 -5.04 12.19 5.41
CA THR A 72 -5.83 10.96 5.30
C THR A 72 -6.30 10.48 6.67
N PRO A 73 -7.60 10.33 6.92
CA PRO A 73 -8.10 9.79 8.19
C PRO A 73 -7.90 8.29 8.31
N LEU A 74 -7.57 7.81 9.52
CA LEU A 74 -7.66 6.39 9.85
C LEU A 74 -9.11 5.91 9.81
N THR A 75 -9.30 4.69 9.33
CA THR A 75 -10.62 4.03 9.26
C THR A 75 -10.58 2.69 10.02
N SER A 76 -11.73 2.24 10.52
CA SER A 76 -11.82 1.02 11.34
C SER A 76 -12.10 -0.26 10.54
N THR A 77 -12.16 -0.19 9.20
CA THR A 77 -12.57 -1.30 8.34
C THR A 77 -11.44 -2.28 8.03
N LEU A 78 -10.20 -1.80 7.90
CA LEU A 78 -8.98 -2.60 7.68
C LEU A 78 -7.78 -1.90 8.33
N PRO A 79 -6.74 -2.63 8.76
CA PRO A 79 -5.51 -2.01 9.26
C PRO A 79 -4.85 -1.14 8.18
N ALA A 80 -4.49 0.10 8.52
CA ALA A 80 -3.71 0.95 7.62
C ALA A 80 -2.28 0.40 7.52
N VAL A 81 -1.80 0.11 6.31
CA VAL A 81 -0.44 -0.41 6.09
C VAL A 81 0.55 0.75 6.17
N LEU A 82 1.62 0.58 6.96
CA LEU A 82 2.61 1.62 7.23
C LEU A 82 3.99 1.26 6.74
N GLY A 83 4.67 2.25 6.17
CA GLY A 83 6.02 2.12 5.63
C GLY A 83 7.09 2.10 6.71
N ARG A 84 8.24 1.55 6.35
CA ARG A 84 9.37 1.26 7.24
C ARG A 84 9.85 2.44 8.10
N THR A 85 9.68 3.69 7.66
CA THR A 85 10.14 4.90 8.37
C THR A 85 9.07 5.55 9.26
N THR A 86 7.83 5.06 9.25
CA THR A 86 6.72 5.65 10.01
C THR A 86 6.90 5.46 11.52
N THR A 87 6.70 6.53 12.30
CA THR A 87 6.74 6.49 13.77
C THR A 87 5.34 6.79 14.37
N PRO A 88 4.98 6.21 15.53
CA PRO A 88 3.73 6.54 16.24
C PRO A 88 3.49 8.03 16.51
N ASP A 89 4.53 8.79 16.85
CA ASP A 89 4.40 10.22 17.17
C ASP A 89 4.22 11.13 15.93
N GLN A 90 4.18 10.58 14.70
CA GLN A 90 3.81 11.32 13.47
C GLN A 90 2.29 11.42 13.25
N PHE A 91 1.49 10.62 13.94
CA PHE A 91 0.03 10.66 13.82
C PHE A 91 -0.54 11.93 14.48
N THR A 92 -1.57 12.51 13.87
CA THR A 92 -2.18 13.77 14.33
C THR A 92 -3.69 13.64 14.46
N LEU A 93 -4.35 14.65 15.04
CA LEU A 93 -5.81 14.71 15.05
C LEU A 93 -6.32 15.56 13.89
N ALA A 94 -7.46 15.18 13.33
CA ALA A 94 -8.21 16.06 12.43
C ALA A 94 -8.67 17.33 13.17
N PRO A 95 -8.90 18.46 12.46
CA PRO A 95 -9.47 19.66 13.05
C PRO A 95 -10.78 19.34 13.80
N LEU A 96 -10.92 19.84 15.03
CA LEU A 96 -12.07 19.51 15.89
C LEU A 96 -13.42 19.84 15.21
N THR A 97 -13.47 20.91 14.42
CA THR A 97 -14.64 21.37 13.67
C THR A 97 -15.07 20.43 12.52
N THR A 98 -14.27 19.42 12.18
CA THR A 98 -14.62 18.41 11.16
C THR A 98 -15.54 17.31 11.72
N GLY A 99 -15.48 17.02 13.03
CA GLY A 99 -16.20 15.91 13.66
C GLY A 99 -16.98 16.25 14.93
N LEU A 100 -16.72 17.39 15.57
CA LEU A 100 -17.45 17.88 16.74
C LEU A 100 -18.37 19.05 16.39
N VAL A 101 -19.60 18.98 16.89
CA VAL A 101 -20.63 20.01 16.74
C VAL A 101 -20.80 20.72 18.08
N PHE A 102 -20.56 22.04 18.11
CA PHE A 102 -20.90 22.90 19.24
C PHE A 102 -22.43 22.97 19.41
N ALA A 103 -22.92 22.85 20.64
CA ALA A 103 -24.32 22.99 20.99
C ALA A 103 -24.47 23.74 22.31
N ASP A 104 -25.34 24.74 22.32
CA ASP A 104 -25.75 25.44 23.54
C ASP A 104 -27.28 25.39 23.66
N ALA A 105 -27.79 25.27 24.89
CA ALA A 105 -29.21 25.10 25.16
C ALA A 105 -29.98 26.42 25.23
N ASP A 106 -29.28 27.53 25.49
CA ASP A 106 -29.85 28.85 25.73
C ASP A 106 -29.81 29.72 24.45
N GLY A 107 -29.04 29.27 23.45
CA GLY A 107 -28.88 29.89 22.13
C GLY A 107 -27.64 30.78 22.02
N ASP A 108 -26.66 30.60 22.91
CA ASP A 108 -25.46 31.43 22.94
C ASP A 108 -24.57 31.27 21.70
N THR A 109 -23.96 32.38 21.29
CA THR A 109 -23.11 32.39 20.10
C THR A 109 -21.78 31.69 20.39
N PRO A 110 -21.32 30.77 19.52
CA PRO A 110 -20.01 30.14 19.70
C PRO A 110 -18.88 31.18 19.71
N ALA A 111 -17.80 30.93 20.45
CA ALA A 111 -16.58 31.73 20.32
C ALA A 111 -15.82 31.40 19.02
N ASN A 112 -14.74 32.12 18.74
CA ASN A 112 -13.85 31.83 17.62
C ASN A 112 -12.39 31.73 18.10
N PRO A 113 -11.82 30.53 18.25
CA PRO A 113 -12.45 29.20 18.14
C PRO A 113 -13.41 28.89 19.32
N SER A 114 -14.47 28.12 19.06
CA SER A 114 -15.41 27.64 20.09
C SER A 114 -15.02 26.30 20.71
N LEU A 115 -14.13 25.56 20.06
CA LEU A 115 -13.60 24.26 20.49
C LEU A 115 -12.07 24.33 20.49
N THR A 116 -11.45 24.03 21.62
CA THR A 116 -9.98 24.09 21.79
C THR A 116 -9.46 22.89 22.57
N LEU A 117 -8.25 22.43 22.23
CA LEU A 117 -7.58 21.36 22.98
C LEU A 117 -7.04 21.90 24.30
N SER A 118 -7.44 21.30 25.42
CA SER A 118 -6.95 21.63 26.76
C SER A 118 -7.37 20.55 27.76
N PRO A 119 -6.45 19.93 28.54
CA PRO A 119 -4.98 19.97 28.42
C PRO A 119 -4.48 19.21 27.16
N ALA A 120 -3.26 18.66 27.20
CA ALA A 120 -2.71 17.88 26.09
C ALA A 120 -3.49 16.58 25.81
N VAL A 121 -3.44 16.12 24.56
CA VAL A 121 -4.03 14.85 24.10
C VAL A 121 -3.25 13.66 24.66
N THR A 122 -3.96 12.67 25.20
CA THR A 122 -3.34 11.42 25.65
C THR A 122 -3.48 10.35 24.57
N TRP A 123 -2.37 10.01 23.93
CA TRP A 123 -2.28 8.94 22.95
C TRP A 123 -2.02 7.59 23.62
N VAL A 124 -2.86 6.60 23.32
CA VAL A 124 -2.69 5.21 23.72
C VAL A 124 -2.30 4.40 22.49
N TRP A 125 -1.09 3.84 22.54
CA TRP A 125 -0.55 2.95 21.51
C TRP A 125 -0.24 1.60 22.15
N THR A 126 -0.73 0.51 21.55
CA THR A 126 -0.51 -0.86 22.01
C THR A 126 -0.06 -1.76 20.86
N LYS A 127 0.70 -2.82 21.17
CA LYS A 127 0.87 -3.95 20.26
C LYS A 127 -0.42 -4.78 20.20
N SER A 128 -0.58 -5.64 19.19
CA SER A 128 -1.67 -6.62 19.06
C SER A 128 -1.93 -7.48 20.32
N ASN A 129 -0.92 -7.69 21.17
CA ASN A 129 -1.04 -8.40 22.44
C ASN A 129 -1.46 -7.52 23.64
N GLY A 130 -1.87 -6.26 23.41
CA GLY A 130 -2.27 -5.29 24.44
C GLY A 130 -1.11 -4.60 25.17
N THR A 131 0.16 -4.90 24.87
CA THR A 131 1.30 -4.26 25.53
C THR A 131 1.46 -2.80 25.08
N PRO A 132 1.46 -1.80 25.98
CA PRO A 132 1.67 -0.39 25.60
C PRO A 132 3.04 -0.13 24.98
N LEU A 133 3.10 0.75 23.98
CA LEU A 133 4.36 1.25 23.43
C LEU A 133 4.97 2.30 24.37
N THR A 134 6.26 2.17 24.66
CA THR A 134 7.02 3.14 25.46
C THR A 134 7.26 4.44 24.70
N PRO A 135 7.48 5.59 25.36
CA PRO A 135 7.81 6.85 24.69
C PRO A 135 9.02 6.74 23.74
N ALA A 136 10.02 5.93 24.09
CA ALA A 136 11.17 5.68 23.23
C ALA A 136 10.80 4.91 21.95
N GLN A 137 9.85 3.97 22.01
CA GLN A 137 9.33 3.28 20.83
C GLN A 137 8.46 4.18 19.96
N ARG A 138 7.69 5.10 20.56
CA ARG A 138 6.85 6.03 19.79
C ARG A 138 7.64 7.05 18.96
N ALA A 139 8.83 7.42 19.44
CA ALA A 139 9.77 8.27 18.73
C ALA A 139 10.63 7.53 17.69
N GLN A 140 10.46 6.20 17.54
CA GLN A 140 11.24 5.37 16.61
C GLN A 140 10.33 4.76 15.52
N PRO A 141 10.89 4.41 14.35
CA PRO A 141 10.13 3.71 13.32
C PRO A 141 9.59 2.37 13.82
N PHE A 142 8.38 2.00 13.40
CA PHE A 142 7.77 0.72 13.80
C PHE A 142 8.67 -0.49 13.51
N SER A 143 9.40 -0.48 12.38
CA SER A 143 10.32 -1.55 11.97
C SER A 143 11.49 -1.80 12.91
N THR A 144 11.69 -0.96 13.93
CA THR A 144 12.78 -1.11 14.92
C THR A 144 12.40 -2.06 16.06
N TYR A 145 11.10 -2.33 16.29
CA TYR A 145 10.63 -3.12 17.44
C TYR A 145 9.34 -3.93 17.18
N LEU A 146 8.83 -3.91 15.96
CA LEU A 146 7.82 -4.79 15.38
C LEU A 146 8.43 -5.48 14.16
N VAL A 147 7.90 -6.65 13.79
CA VAL A 147 8.28 -7.39 12.57
C VAL A 147 7.30 -7.09 11.43
N ASP A 148 7.57 -7.62 10.24
CA ASP A 148 6.60 -7.53 9.15
C ASP A 148 5.28 -8.22 9.54
N GLY A 149 4.16 -7.62 9.15
CA GLY A 149 2.83 -8.15 9.43
C GLY A 149 2.29 -7.86 10.84
N ASP A 150 3.12 -7.37 11.77
CA ASP A 150 2.68 -6.98 13.11
C ASP A 150 1.60 -5.89 13.04
N ILE A 151 0.59 -6.02 13.92
CA ILE A 151 -0.44 -5.00 14.11
C ILE A 151 -0.15 -4.21 15.39
N ALA A 152 -0.17 -2.89 15.28
CA ALA A 152 -0.28 -1.97 16.41
C ALA A 152 -1.68 -1.32 16.41
N GLU A 153 -2.16 -0.96 17.59
CA GLU A 153 -3.44 -0.30 17.78
C GLU A 153 -3.23 1.10 18.36
N VAL A 154 -4.05 2.05 17.93
CA VAL A 154 -4.02 3.45 18.37
C VAL A 154 -5.40 3.95 18.75
N SER A 155 -5.47 4.71 19.85
CA SER A 155 -6.59 5.58 20.19
C SER A 155 -6.09 6.85 20.87
N ALA A 156 -6.87 7.93 20.80
CA ALA A 156 -6.55 9.17 21.49
C ALA A 156 -7.71 9.62 22.39
N MET A 157 -7.36 10.02 23.61
CA MET A 157 -8.24 10.68 24.56
C MET A 157 -8.02 12.19 24.44
N VAL A 158 -9.04 12.89 23.97
CA VAL A 158 -8.97 14.27 23.47
C VAL A 158 -9.79 15.18 24.39
N PRO A 159 -9.15 15.93 25.32
CA PRO A 159 -9.87 16.85 26.18
C PRO A 159 -10.10 18.18 25.45
N VAL A 160 -11.37 18.59 25.37
CA VAL A 160 -11.82 19.77 24.62
C VAL A 160 -12.47 20.77 25.57
N THR A 161 -11.93 21.98 25.60
CA THR A 161 -12.58 23.16 26.19
C THR A 161 -13.55 23.75 25.17
N ILE A 162 -14.77 24.01 25.63
CA ILE A 162 -15.91 24.46 24.83
C ILE A 162 -16.31 25.85 25.35
N THR A 163 -16.39 26.83 24.44
CA THR A 163 -16.53 28.24 24.79
C THR A 163 -17.53 28.97 23.88
N SER A 164 -18.47 29.69 24.49
CA SER A 164 -19.33 30.67 23.86
C SER A 164 -18.75 32.09 23.99
N SER A 165 -19.25 33.02 23.18
CA SER A 165 -18.95 34.45 23.25
C SER A 165 -20.04 35.27 23.95
N THR A 166 -21.19 34.66 24.22
CA THR A 166 -22.31 35.24 24.99
C THR A 166 -22.75 34.28 26.11
N GLY A 167 -23.54 34.81 27.05
CA GLY A 167 -24.12 34.06 28.15
C GLY A 167 -23.22 33.92 29.37
N MET A 168 -23.69 33.16 30.37
CA MET A 168 -22.91 32.75 31.52
C MET A 168 -23.42 31.39 32.02
N PRO A 169 -22.55 30.36 32.13
CA PRO A 169 -21.09 30.42 32.00
C PRO A 169 -20.59 30.37 30.54
N LEU A 170 -19.66 31.28 30.19
CA LEU A 170 -19.04 31.35 28.85
C LEU A 170 -18.24 30.10 28.45
N THR A 171 -17.74 29.35 29.43
CA THR A 171 -16.87 28.20 29.21
C THR A 171 -17.25 27.09 30.18
N LEU A 172 -17.30 25.85 29.68
CA LEU A 172 -17.43 24.68 30.55
C LEU A 172 -16.15 24.53 31.40
N GLY A 173 -16.28 24.68 32.72
CA GLY A 173 -15.15 24.77 33.65
C GLY A 173 -14.24 23.53 33.72
N THR A 174 -14.70 22.39 33.21
CA THR A 174 -13.92 21.16 33.04
C THR A 174 -13.97 20.75 31.57
N PRO A 175 -12.83 20.49 30.90
CA PRO A 175 -12.82 20.00 29.52
C PRO A 175 -13.64 18.71 29.35
N THR A 176 -14.40 18.63 28.26
CA THR A 176 -15.12 17.39 27.90
C THR A 176 -14.16 16.44 27.20
N LEU A 177 -14.15 15.17 27.61
CA LEU A 177 -13.26 14.17 27.06
C LEU A 177 -13.93 13.41 25.91
N PHE A 178 -13.34 13.51 24.71
CA PHE A 178 -13.73 12.72 23.55
C PHE A 178 -12.74 11.58 23.31
N ASN A 179 -13.19 10.50 22.67
CA ASN A 179 -12.35 9.39 22.24
C ASN A 179 -12.48 9.24 20.71
N THR A 180 -11.37 8.94 20.04
CA THR A 180 -11.32 8.70 18.60
C THR A 180 -11.86 7.34 18.18
N GLY A 181 -11.96 6.40 19.12
CA GLY A 181 -12.07 4.97 18.84
C GLY A 181 -10.69 4.33 18.67
N VAL A 182 -10.66 3.00 18.59
CA VAL A 182 -9.45 2.20 18.37
C VAL A 182 -9.30 1.90 16.89
N PHE A 183 -8.13 2.22 16.33
CA PHE A 183 -7.75 1.92 14.96
C PHE A 183 -6.56 0.98 14.93
N GLN A 184 -6.46 0.19 13.87
CA GLN A 184 -5.35 -0.74 13.67
C GLN A 184 -4.43 -0.23 12.56
N VAL A 185 -3.13 -0.43 12.74
CA VAL A 185 -2.10 -0.20 11.72
C VAL A 185 -1.27 -1.45 11.57
N LYS A 186 -1.03 -1.89 10.33
CA LYS A 186 -0.17 -3.05 10.00
C LYS A 186 1.19 -2.51 9.60
N VAL A 187 2.25 -3.00 10.23
CA VAL A 187 3.62 -2.69 9.81
C VAL A 187 3.96 -3.48 8.56
N SER A 188 4.46 -2.80 7.54
CA SER A 188 5.14 -3.45 6.42
C SER A 188 6.65 -3.16 6.49
N ILE A 189 7.44 -4.22 6.54
CA ILE A 189 8.90 -4.17 6.48
C ILE A 189 9.35 -4.85 5.19
N PRO A 190 9.88 -4.08 4.22
CA PRO A 190 10.40 -4.59 2.96
C PRO A 190 11.36 -5.79 3.12
N VAL A 191 10.83 -7.01 2.96
CA VAL A 191 11.66 -8.23 2.87
C VAL A 191 12.35 -8.23 1.51
N LEU A 192 13.60 -8.69 1.43
CA LEU A 192 14.29 -8.81 0.15
C LEU A 192 13.69 -10.01 -0.64
N PRO A 193 13.20 -9.80 -1.87
CA PRO A 193 12.66 -10.90 -2.65
C PRO A 193 13.73 -11.94 -3.00
N THR A 194 13.28 -13.11 -3.42
CA THR A 194 14.13 -14.15 -4.01
C THR A 194 13.61 -14.55 -5.39
N LEU A 195 14.43 -15.26 -6.15
CA LEU A 195 14.09 -15.81 -7.46
C LEU A 195 13.97 -17.32 -7.31
N GLN A 196 12.78 -17.89 -7.52
CA GLN A 196 12.63 -19.33 -7.65
C GLN A 196 12.92 -19.74 -9.10
N VAL A 197 13.87 -20.65 -9.27
CA VAL A 197 14.23 -21.23 -10.56
C VAL A 197 14.31 -22.75 -10.41
N ASN A 198 13.30 -23.48 -10.86
CA ASN A 198 13.31 -24.95 -10.88
C ASN A 198 13.72 -25.54 -9.51
N GLY A 199 12.90 -25.28 -8.49
CA GLY A 199 13.12 -25.77 -7.11
C GLY A 199 14.29 -25.15 -6.35
N HIS A 200 15.12 -24.33 -7.00
CA HIS A 200 16.24 -23.61 -6.38
C HIS A 200 15.87 -22.14 -6.13
N GLN A 201 16.44 -21.52 -5.09
CA GLN A 201 16.29 -20.10 -4.81
C GLN A 201 17.60 -19.35 -5.06
N PHE A 202 17.54 -18.22 -5.75
CA PHE A 202 18.63 -17.25 -5.85
C PHE A 202 18.23 -15.92 -5.23
N ALA A 203 19.21 -15.18 -4.68
CA ALA A 203 19.01 -13.78 -4.31
C ALA A 203 18.90 -12.91 -5.58
N LEU A 204 18.16 -11.81 -5.53
CA LEU A 204 18.12 -10.81 -6.61
C LEU A 204 19.52 -10.27 -6.98
N SER A 205 20.43 -10.18 -6.00
CA SER A 205 21.81 -9.72 -6.18
C SER A 205 22.79 -10.82 -6.65
N SER A 206 22.31 -12.03 -6.95
CA SER A 206 23.16 -13.18 -7.32
C SER A 206 23.84 -13.06 -8.70
N GLY A 207 23.39 -12.14 -9.54
CA GLY A 207 23.84 -12.00 -10.93
C GLY A 207 23.14 -12.95 -11.92
N PHE A 208 22.22 -13.81 -11.44
CA PHE A 208 21.34 -14.61 -12.29
C PHE A 208 20.33 -13.73 -13.06
N PRO A 209 19.91 -14.11 -14.27
CA PRO A 209 20.56 -15.07 -15.17
C PRO A 209 21.58 -14.38 -16.10
N LYS A 210 22.58 -15.15 -16.55
CA LYS A 210 23.46 -14.81 -17.67
C LYS A 210 23.22 -15.65 -18.92
N THR A 211 22.52 -16.77 -18.80
CA THR A 211 22.10 -17.60 -19.94
C THR A 211 20.59 -17.54 -20.13
N GLY A 212 20.11 -17.77 -21.36
CA GLY A 212 18.68 -17.82 -21.64
C GLY A 212 18.34 -18.67 -22.86
N PHE A 213 17.06 -19.03 -22.95
CA PHE A 213 16.44 -19.77 -24.04
C PHE A 213 14.94 -19.44 -24.08
N VAL A 214 14.25 -19.70 -25.20
CA VAL A 214 12.79 -19.51 -25.27
C VAL A 214 12.08 -20.51 -24.35
N GLY A 215 11.18 -20.02 -23.49
CA GLY A 215 10.51 -20.81 -22.46
C GLY A 215 11.30 -20.95 -21.14
N ALA A 216 12.42 -20.22 -20.99
CA ALA A 216 13.12 -20.13 -19.70
C ALA A 216 12.24 -19.35 -18.71
N THR A 217 11.93 -19.96 -17.56
CA THR A 217 11.03 -19.39 -16.55
C THR A 217 11.63 -19.35 -15.15
N PHE A 218 11.26 -18.31 -14.40
CA PHE A 218 11.52 -18.17 -12.97
C PHE A 218 10.40 -17.35 -12.32
N GLN A 219 10.23 -17.46 -11.00
CA GLN A 219 9.24 -16.69 -10.26
C GLN A 219 9.91 -15.75 -9.25
N LEU A 220 9.48 -14.48 -9.22
CA LEU A 220 9.79 -13.55 -8.15
C LEU A 220 9.01 -13.94 -6.89
N TRP A 221 9.67 -14.11 -5.74
CA TRP A 221 9.02 -14.40 -4.45
C TRP A 221 9.18 -13.19 -3.54
N MET A 222 8.12 -12.39 -3.40
CA MET A 222 8.22 -11.03 -2.84
C MET A 222 8.54 -11.00 -1.34
N ASN A 223 8.06 -11.99 -0.58
CA ASN A 223 8.42 -12.20 0.82
C ASN A 223 9.78 -12.91 1.01
N GLY A 224 10.48 -13.23 -0.09
CA GLY A 224 11.74 -13.96 -0.09
C GLY A 224 11.66 -15.46 0.19
N ILE A 225 10.47 -16.01 0.49
CA ILE A 225 10.26 -17.38 0.98
C ILE A 225 9.35 -18.21 0.05
N ASP A 226 8.28 -17.60 -0.48
CA ASP A 226 7.31 -18.21 -1.38
C ASP A 226 6.53 -17.15 -2.21
N ALA A 227 5.51 -17.58 -2.94
CA ALA A 227 4.71 -16.71 -3.82
C ALA A 227 3.49 -16.05 -3.13
N THR A 228 3.29 -16.21 -1.81
CA THR A 228 2.03 -15.81 -1.15
C THR A 228 1.75 -14.30 -1.21
N GLU A 229 2.79 -13.47 -1.12
CA GLU A 229 2.68 -12.00 -1.18
C GLU A 229 2.79 -11.42 -2.59
N ASN A 230 2.99 -12.24 -3.63
CA ASN A 230 3.10 -11.75 -5.01
C ASN A 230 1.83 -11.01 -5.48
N GLY A 231 0.67 -11.38 -4.93
CA GLY A 231 -0.62 -10.73 -5.22
C GLY A 231 -0.70 -9.26 -4.80
N ASP A 232 0.15 -8.81 -3.87
CA ASP A 232 0.20 -7.43 -3.38
C ASP A 232 0.97 -6.49 -4.31
N TYR A 233 1.62 -7.03 -5.35
CA TYR A 233 2.46 -6.27 -6.29
C TYR A 233 1.89 -6.28 -7.72
N THR A 234 2.33 -5.32 -8.53
CA THR A 234 2.23 -5.35 -9.98
C THR A 234 3.62 -5.46 -10.60
N TYR A 235 3.69 -6.11 -11.76
CA TYR A 235 4.94 -6.45 -12.43
C TYR A 235 4.93 -5.90 -13.85
N SER A 236 6.09 -5.48 -14.33
CA SER A 236 6.29 -5.06 -15.73
C SER A 236 7.73 -5.34 -16.15
N SER A 237 7.95 -5.52 -17.46
CA SER A 237 9.30 -5.61 -18.05
C SER A 237 9.51 -4.50 -19.08
N ASP A 238 10.75 -4.03 -19.19
CA ASP A 238 11.20 -3.07 -20.21
C ASP A 238 11.57 -3.73 -21.56
N GLN A 239 11.63 -5.07 -21.65
CA GLN A 239 12.04 -5.79 -22.85
C GLN A 239 10.92 -6.60 -23.52
N PRO A 240 10.78 -6.59 -24.86
CA PRO A 240 9.73 -7.30 -25.57
C PRO A 240 9.96 -8.83 -25.66
N TRP A 241 11.15 -9.30 -25.29
CA TRP A 241 11.49 -10.73 -25.25
C TRP A 241 11.28 -11.36 -23.86
N VAL A 242 10.84 -10.57 -22.88
CA VAL A 242 10.54 -11.01 -21.52
C VAL A 242 9.07 -10.70 -21.21
N ALA A 243 8.31 -11.71 -20.81
CA ALA A 243 6.98 -11.55 -20.24
C ALA A 243 7.07 -11.66 -18.71
N VAL A 244 6.19 -10.95 -17.99
CA VAL A 244 5.94 -11.17 -16.57
C VAL A 244 4.44 -11.10 -16.30
N ASP A 245 3.92 -12.07 -15.53
CA ASP A 245 2.49 -12.18 -15.23
C ASP A 245 2.09 -11.53 -13.88
N THR A 246 0.79 -11.58 -13.55
CA THR A 246 0.25 -11.01 -12.30
C THR A 246 0.62 -11.81 -11.05
N ALA A 247 1.25 -12.96 -11.18
CA ALA A 247 1.74 -13.82 -10.09
C ALA A 247 3.27 -13.79 -9.97
N GLY A 248 3.95 -12.88 -10.68
CA GLY A 248 5.39 -12.71 -10.65
C GLY A 248 6.17 -13.79 -11.39
N ASN A 249 5.52 -14.59 -12.26
CA ASN A 249 6.21 -15.52 -13.15
C ASN A 249 6.81 -14.74 -14.31
N VAL A 250 8.12 -14.87 -14.51
CA VAL A 250 8.87 -14.29 -15.62
C VAL A 250 9.17 -15.39 -16.65
N GLU A 251 8.92 -15.11 -17.93
CA GLU A 251 9.19 -16.03 -19.05
C GLU A 251 9.98 -15.32 -20.16
N PHE A 252 10.99 -15.99 -20.70
CA PHE A 252 11.68 -15.53 -21.91
C PHE A 252 10.93 -16.02 -23.16
N ILE A 253 10.10 -15.15 -23.73
CA ILE A 253 9.23 -15.44 -24.87
C ILE A 253 9.89 -15.18 -26.24
N GLY A 254 11.05 -14.55 -26.27
CA GLY A 254 11.78 -14.20 -27.49
C GLY A 254 13.29 -14.27 -27.34
N THR A 255 14.02 -14.13 -28.45
CA THR A 255 15.49 -14.09 -28.46
C THR A 255 15.97 -12.63 -28.45
N PRO A 256 16.82 -12.22 -27.49
CA PRO A 256 17.44 -10.89 -27.50
C PRO A 256 18.55 -10.78 -28.56
N THR A 257 18.99 -9.54 -28.76
CA THR A 257 20.18 -9.18 -29.53
C THR A 257 21.24 -8.56 -28.61
N SER A 258 22.46 -8.40 -29.11
CA SER A 258 23.55 -7.71 -28.38
C SER A 258 23.18 -6.30 -27.92
N ALA A 259 22.26 -5.63 -28.62
CA ALA A 259 21.79 -4.28 -28.30
C ALA A 259 20.72 -4.22 -27.21
N ASN A 260 20.06 -5.33 -26.87
CA ASN A 260 18.94 -5.36 -25.91
C ASN A 260 18.90 -6.60 -25.01
N LYS A 261 20.07 -7.20 -24.74
CA LYS A 261 20.28 -8.36 -23.86
C LYS A 261 20.17 -8.07 -22.36
N THR A 262 19.93 -6.81 -21.98
CA THR A 262 19.66 -6.36 -20.62
C THR A 262 18.16 -6.15 -20.47
N ALA A 263 17.56 -6.73 -19.43
CA ALA A 263 16.16 -6.53 -19.08
C ALA A 263 16.03 -6.13 -17.61
N THR A 264 15.00 -5.34 -17.31
CA THR A 264 14.59 -4.92 -15.99
C THR A 264 13.15 -5.36 -15.77
N ILE A 265 12.90 -6.01 -14.63
CA ILE A 265 11.56 -6.23 -14.10
C ILE A 265 11.33 -5.21 -12.98
N THR A 266 10.27 -4.41 -13.10
CA THR A 266 9.87 -3.47 -12.05
C THR A 266 8.70 -4.06 -11.27
N MET A 267 8.87 -4.22 -9.96
CA MET A 267 7.87 -4.64 -8.99
C MET A 267 7.34 -3.42 -8.25
N THR A 268 6.04 -3.14 -8.37
CA THR A 268 5.38 -1.99 -7.71
C THR A 268 4.34 -2.49 -6.71
N ASP A 269 4.50 -2.11 -5.44
CA ASP A 269 3.53 -2.36 -4.37
C ASP A 269 2.19 -1.66 -4.67
N ARG A 270 1.08 -2.41 -4.61
CA ARG A 270 -0.27 -1.89 -4.88
C ARG A 270 -0.79 -0.97 -3.78
N SER A 271 -0.27 -1.08 -2.56
CA SER A 271 -0.65 -0.19 -1.45
C SER A 271 0.03 1.18 -1.54
N GLY A 272 1.11 1.31 -2.32
CA GLY A 272 1.90 2.53 -2.48
C GLY A 272 2.71 2.91 -1.24
N VAL A 273 2.89 1.97 -0.31
CA VAL A 273 3.64 2.12 0.94
C VAL A 273 5.13 1.89 0.70
N GLU A 274 5.47 0.97 -0.20
CA GLU A 274 6.83 0.76 -0.67
C GLU A 274 7.14 1.55 -1.94
N ALA A 275 8.40 1.99 -2.08
CA ALA A 275 8.91 2.45 -3.37
C ALA A 275 9.02 1.25 -4.34
N PRO A 276 8.77 1.46 -5.66
CA PRO A 276 9.02 0.43 -6.66
C PRO A 276 10.43 -0.13 -6.58
N ARG A 277 10.55 -1.43 -6.84
CA ARG A 277 11.81 -2.16 -6.77
C ARG A 277 12.13 -2.76 -8.14
N ASP A 278 13.37 -2.59 -8.60
CA ASP A 278 13.82 -3.10 -9.88
C ASP A 278 14.73 -4.33 -9.71
N PHE A 279 14.54 -5.32 -10.58
CA PHE A 279 15.43 -6.45 -10.78
C PHE A 279 15.94 -6.43 -12.22
N SER A 280 17.19 -6.02 -12.42
CA SER A 280 17.84 -6.02 -13.75
C SER A 280 18.82 -7.16 -13.89
N PHE A 281 18.80 -7.82 -15.06
CA PHE A 281 19.74 -8.86 -15.45
C PHE A 281 20.26 -8.63 -16.88
N THR A 282 21.36 -9.29 -17.25
CA THR A 282 22.00 -9.10 -18.55
C THR A 282 22.55 -10.43 -19.03
N LEU A 283 21.99 -10.94 -20.13
CA LEU A 283 22.42 -12.20 -20.71
C LEU A 283 23.74 -12.03 -21.49
N ASP A 284 24.58 -13.04 -21.38
CA ASP A 284 25.86 -13.16 -22.09
C ASP A 284 25.86 -14.30 -23.11
N ARG A 285 24.88 -15.21 -23.04
CA ARG A 285 24.74 -16.34 -23.97
C ARG A 285 23.29 -16.78 -24.16
N TRP A 286 22.93 -17.07 -25.40
CA TRP A 286 21.61 -17.60 -25.76
C TRP A 286 21.71 -19.04 -26.24
N PHE A 287 20.73 -19.87 -25.87
CA PHE A 287 20.66 -21.29 -26.19
C PHE A 287 19.39 -21.64 -26.98
N VAL A 288 19.55 -22.56 -27.92
CA VAL A 288 18.46 -23.20 -28.69
C VAL A 288 18.71 -24.71 -28.75
N ASN A 289 17.69 -25.49 -29.14
CA ASN A 289 17.77 -26.95 -29.22
C ASN A 289 17.22 -27.49 -30.55
N GLY A 290 17.62 -28.71 -30.92
CA GLY A 290 17.11 -29.46 -32.07
C GLY A 290 15.82 -30.26 -31.80
N GLY A 291 15.11 -29.95 -30.72
CA GLY A 291 14.02 -30.77 -30.18
C GLY A 291 14.50 -32.17 -29.75
N ALA A 292 13.61 -33.15 -29.89
CA ALA A 292 13.92 -34.57 -29.69
C ALA A 292 14.78 -35.20 -30.81
N THR A 293 15.31 -34.41 -31.74
CA THR A 293 16.14 -34.92 -32.84
C THR A 293 17.52 -35.27 -32.30
N GLN A 294 17.92 -36.53 -32.44
CA GLN A 294 19.25 -36.99 -32.07
C GLN A 294 20.14 -37.19 -33.29
N MET A 295 21.41 -36.78 -33.18
CA MET A 295 22.39 -36.91 -34.26
C MET A 295 23.80 -37.11 -33.71
N ASN A 296 24.72 -37.55 -34.58
CA ASN A 296 26.14 -37.71 -34.23
C ASN A 296 26.86 -36.37 -34.13
N ALA A 297 28.01 -36.33 -33.43
CA ALA A 297 28.67 -35.07 -33.09
C ALA A 297 29.05 -34.21 -34.31
N PRO A 298 29.61 -34.75 -35.41
CA PRO A 298 29.86 -33.96 -36.63
C PRO A 298 28.58 -33.39 -37.26
N THR A 299 27.45 -34.11 -37.15
CA THR A 299 26.16 -33.60 -37.65
C THR A 299 25.60 -32.52 -36.73
N ALA A 300 25.81 -32.61 -35.42
CA ALA A 300 25.44 -31.56 -34.45
C ALA A 300 26.21 -30.26 -34.71
N ASP A 301 27.52 -30.33 -34.94
CA ASP A 301 28.36 -29.18 -35.28
C ASP A 301 27.89 -28.50 -36.58
N ASN A 302 27.57 -29.28 -37.62
CA ASN A 302 27.01 -28.78 -38.87
C ASN A 302 25.60 -28.21 -38.71
N TYR A 303 24.76 -28.82 -37.87
CA TYR A 303 23.41 -28.32 -37.57
C TYR A 303 23.49 -26.95 -36.89
N CYS A 304 24.28 -26.83 -35.81
CA CYS A 304 24.37 -25.58 -35.06
C CYS A 304 25.00 -24.44 -35.86
N SER A 305 26.10 -24.70 -36.58
CA SER A 305 26.70 -23.69 -37.46
C SER A 305 25.80 -23.31 -38.64
N GLY A 306 24.97 -24.27 -39.12
CA GLY A 306 23.96 -24.06 -40.16
C GLY A 306 22.80 -23.15 -39.76
N LEU A 307 22.57 -22.89 -38.46
CA LEU A 307 21.55 -21.94 -38.00
C LEU A 307 21.91 -20.47 -38.31
N GLY A 308 23.16 -20.18 -38.66
CA GLY A 308 23.66 -18.81 -38.81
C GLY A 308 23.78 -18.09 -37.46
N GLY A 309 23.75 -16.75 -37.47
CA GLY A 309 23.69 -15.92 -36.25
C GLY A 309 24.90 -16.00 -35.29
N GLY A 310 25.89 -16.85 -35.55
CA GLY A 310 26.97 -17.15 -34.61
C GLY A 310 26.71 -18.35 -33.70
N TYR A 311 25.68 -19.17 -33.99
CA TYR A 311 25.44 -20.41 -33.26
C TYR A 311 26.52 -21.47 -33.54
N ALA A 312 26.88 -22.20 -32.49
CA ALA A 312 27.73 -23.39 -32.55
C ALA A 312 27.30 -24.41 -31.48
N THR A 313 27.77 -25.65 -31.59
CA THR A 313 27.70 -26.61 -30.47
C THR A 313 28.38 -25.97 -29.25
N PRO A 314 27.73 -25.90 -28.08
CA PRO A 314 28.30 -25.24 -26.91
C PRO A 314 29.51 -26.01 -26.37
N GLY A 315 30.45 -25.27 -25.76
CA GLY A 315 31.46 -25.90 -24.92
C GLY A 315 30.88 -26.36 -23.60
N TYR A 316 31.32 -27.50 -23.05
CA TYR A 316 30.76 -28.04 -21.81
C TYR A 316 30.86 -27.03 -20.65
N GLU A 317 31.93 -26.22 -20.61
CA GLU A 317 32.14 -25.17 -19.60
C GLU A 317 31.12 -24.03 -19.66
N THR A 318 30.41 -23.88 -20.79
CA THR A 318 29.30 -22.90 -20.93
C THR A 318 27.94 -23.47 -20.51
N VAL A 319 27.88 -24.79 -20.27
CA VAL A 319 26.64 -25.51 -19.96
C VAL A 319 26.63 -26.07 -18.55
N THR A 320 27.74 -26.60 -18.05
CA THR A 320 27.78 -27.24 -16.74
C THR A 320 29.05 -26.98 -15.93
N ASN A 321 28.90 -27.08 -14.60
CA ASN A 321 29.98 -27.16 -13.62
C ASN A 321 30.16 -28.58 -13.06
N GLY A 322 29.36 -29.56 -13.49
CA GLY A 322 29.45 -30.96 -13.08
C GLY A 322 30.75 -31.60 -13.57
N ALA A 323 31.37 -32.42 -12.72
CA ALA A 323 32.51 -33.23 -13.10
C ALA A 323 32.06 -34.52 -13.83
N TYR A 324 33.03 -35.31 -14.29
CA TYR A 324 32.77 -36.55 -15.02
C TYR A 324 31.97 -37.55 -14.17
N TRP A 325 30.74 -37.88 -14.60
CA TRP A 325 29.73 -38.66 -13.87
C TRP A 325 29.29 -38.10 -12.50
N VAL A 326 29.55 -36.83 -12.22
CA VAL A 326 29.12 -36.15 -10.99
C VAL A 326 28.08 -35.09 -11.36
N ALA A 327 26.95 -35.07 -10.64
CA ALA A 327 25.91 -34.07 -10.85
C ALA A 327 26.46 -32.64 -10.71
N GLY A 328 25.87 -31.71 -11.48
CA GLY A 328 26.15 -30.29 -11.35
C GLY A 328 25.59 -29.71 -10.06
N THR A 329 26.07 -28.53 -9.69
CA THR A 329 25.55 -27.75 -8.54
C THR A 329 24.85 -26.50 -9.07
N ARG A 330 23.65 -26.18 -8.55
CA ARG A 330 22.94 -24.95 -8.92
C ARG A 330 23.71 -23.71 -8.43
N THR A 331 23.95 -22.76 -9.31
CA THR A 331 24.66 -21.50 -9.02
C THR A 331 24.45 -20.50 -10.17
N SER A 332 24.62 -19.21 -9.89
CA SER A 332 24.53 -18.11 -10.86
C SER A 332 25.85 -17.82 -11.57
N ASP A 333 26.56 -18.88 -12.00
CA ASP A 333 27.91 -18.77 -12.61
C ASP A 333 27.91 -18.58 -14.14
N GLY A 334 26.75 -18.30 -14.72
CA GLY A 334 26.57 -18.04 -16.15
C GLY A 334 26.71 -19.25 -17.07
N LYS A 335 26.37 -20.43 -16.55
CA LYS A 335 26.25 -21.69 -17.27
C LYS A 335 24.80 -22.18 -17.25
N LEU A 336 24.38 -22.81 -18.35
CA LEU A 336 22.97 -23.19 -18.56
C LEU A 336 22.39 -24.06 -17.43
N TRP A 337 22.98 -25.22 -17.15
CA TRP A 337 22.42 -26.15 -16.15
C TRP A 337 22.57 -25.63 -14.70
N PRO A 338 23.68 -25.02 -14.27
CA PRO A 338 23.75 -24.40 -12.94
C PRO A 338 22.69 -23.32 -12.71
N GLU A 339 22.39 -22.49 -13.71
CA GLU A 339 21.36 -21.45 -13.61
C GLU A 339 19.95 -22.05 -13.61
N TRP A 340 19.62 -22.93 -14.56
CA TRP A 340 18.24 -23.36 -14.84
C TRP A 340 17.89 -24.78 -14.33
N GLY A 341 18.87 -25.63 -14.06
CA GLY A 341 18.69 -27.00 -13.56
C GLY A 341 18.25 -27.99 -14.64
N GLU A 342 17.44 -28.98 -14.25
CA GLU A 342 16.86 -29.95 -15.18
C GLU A 342 16.12 -29.25 -16.33
N MET A 343 16.59 -29.44 -17.56
CA MET A 343 16.08 -28.66 -18.70
C MET A 343 14.77 -29.20 -19.28
N GLY A 344 14.49 -30.50 -19.15
CA GLY A 344 13.30 -31.11 -19.74
C GLY A 344 11.98 -30.65 -19.11
N ILE A 345 12.00 -30.08 -17.90
CA ILE A 345 10.78 -29.55 -17.26
C ILE A 345 10.25 -28.30 -17.96
N TYR A 346 11.14 -27.53 -18.62
CA TYR A 346 10.76 -26.29 -19.31
C TYR A 346 10.01 -26.59 -20.61
N GLY A 347 10.13 -27.79 -21.18
CA GLY A 347 9.57 -28.10 -22.49
C GLY A 347 10.30 -27.37 -23.60
N HIS A 348 9.57 -26.75 -24.54
CA HIS A 348 10.15 -26.02 -25.69
C HIS A 348 11.24 -26.78 -26.48
N GLY A 349 11.11 -28.11 -26.56
CA GLY A 349 12.04 -29.01 -27.25
C GLY A 349 13.23 -29.50 -26.40
N TRP A 350 13.41 -28.98 -25.18
CA TRP A 350 14.38 -29.51 -24.23
C TRP A 350 13.95 -30.88 -23.68
N VAL A 351 14.93 -31.76 -23.47
CA VAL A 351 14.74 -33.11 -22.95
C VAL A 351 15.75 -33.37 -21.84
N SER A 352 15.35 -34.05 -20.77
CA SER A 352 16.24 -34.44 -19.67
C SER A 352 17.15 -35.62 -20.07
N SER A 353 18.17 -35.34 -20.88
CA SER A 353 19.00 -36.36 -21.55
C SER A 353 20.43 -35.84 -21.85
N SER A 354 21.26 -36.63 -22.53
CA SER A 354 22.61 -36.22 -22.98
C SER A 354 22.58 -35.41 -24.27
N TYR A 355 23.48 -34.44 -24.35
CA TYR A 355 23.65 -33.48 -25.43
C TYR A 355 25.15 -33.29 -25.74
N TRP A 356 25.50 -33.07 -27.01
CA TRP A 356 26.91 -32.92 -27.40
C TRP A 356 27.53 -31.59 -26.94
N ALA A 357 28.80 -31.67 -26.52
CA ALA A 357 29.70 -30.53 -26.35
C ALA A 357 30.69 -30.40 -27.53
N ILE A 358 31.36 -29.26 -27.67
CA ILE A 358 32.36 -29.04 -28.75
C ILE A 358 33.72 -29.70 -28.47
N GLU A 359 34.02 -30.04 -27.23
CA GLU A 359 35.34 -30.53 -26.82
C GLU A 359 35.53 -32.04 -27.04
N MET A 360 36.75 -32.44 -27.40
CA MET A 360 37.15 -33.85 -27.53
C MET A 360 37.75 -34.37 -26.22
N ASN A 361 37.42 -35.62 -25.85
CA ASN A 361 38.13 -36.40 -24.84
C ASN A 361 38.87 -37.57 -25.49
N GLY A 362 40.10 -37.34 -25.94
CA GLY A 362 40.88 -38.31 -26.72
C GLY A 362 40.18 -38.64 -28.04
N THR A 363 39.75 -39.90 -28.22
CA THR A 363 38.96 -40.35 -29.38
C THR A 363 37.45 -40.20 -29.19
N SER A 364 36.99 -39.85 -27.99
CA SER A 364 35.58 -39.58 -27.67
C SER A 364 35.29 -38.08 -27.76
N ARG A 365 34.00 -37.73 -27.79
CA ARG A 365 33.50 -36.36 -27.67
C ARG A 365 32.87 -36.18 -26.29
N TYR A 366 33.09 -35.03 -25.64
CA TYR A 366 32.37 -34.71 -24.41
C TYR A 366 30.87 -34.56 -24.69
N ASP A 367 30.05 -35.02 -23.74
CA ASP A 367 28.61 -34.77 -23.69
C ASP A 367 28.24 -34.25 -22.31
N PHE A 368 27.12 -33.54 -22.19
CA PHE A 368 26.57 -33.11 -20.91
C PHE A 368 25.14 -33.61 -20.79
N ASN A 369 24.79 -34.06 -19.58
CA ASN A 369 23.48 -34.56 -19.26
C ASN A 369 22.62 -33.45 -18.64
N LEU A 370 21.54 -33.03 -19.33
CA LEU A 370 20.67 -31.94 -18.87
C LEU A 370 19.59 -32.38 -17.86
N PHE A 371 19.59 -33.64 -17.41
CA PHE A 371 18.84 -34.05 -16.22
C PHE A 371 19.58 -33.62 -14.95
N ALA A 372 20.81 -34.12 -14.75
CA ALA A 372 21.58 -33.94 -13.52
C ALA A 372 22.78 -32.96 -13.65
N GLY A 373 23.00 -32.35 -14.81
CA GLY A 373 24.15 -31.47 -15.06
C GLY A 373 25.48 -32.20 -15.12
N ALA A 374 25.50 -33.54 -15.21
CA ALA A 374 26.75 -34.29 -15.21
C ALA A 374 27.51 -34.16 -16.54
N LEU A 375 28.84 -34.13 -16.47
CA LEU A 375 29.70 -34.25 -17.64
C LEU A 375 29.90 -35.73 -17.98
N GLY A 376 29.86 -36.07 -19.27
CA GLY A 376 30.09 -37.40 -19.82
C GLY A 376 30.99 -37.33 -21.06
N ASN A 377 31.26 -38.49 -21.66
CA ASN A 377 31.76 -38.54 -23.03
C ASN A 377 31.29 -39.81 -23.72
N ASN A 378 31.17 -39.76 -25.05
CA ASN A 378 30.87 -40.94 -25.85
C ASN A 378 31.60 -40.92 -27.19
N ILE A 379 31.58 -42.03 -27.91
CA ILE A 379 32.17 -42.10 -29.26
C ILE A 379 31.40 -41.15 -30.20
N PRO A 380 32.06 -40.37 -31.07
CA PRO A 380 31.40 -39.30 -31.84
C PRO A 380 30.30 -39.77 -32.81
N SER A 381 30.19 -41.07 -33.07
CA SER A 381 29.22 -41.71 -33.96
C SER A 381 27.90 -42.12 -33.30
N VAL A 382 27.80 -42.09 -31.96
CA VAL A 382 26.53 -42.26 -31.23
C VAL A 382 25.61 -41.07 -31.55
N SER A 383 24.30 -41.22 -31.39
CA SER A 383 23.36 -40.10 -31.53
C SER A 383 22.93 -39.58 -30.16
N PHE A 384 23.07 -38.27 -29.97
CA PHE A 384 22.56 -37.54 -28.81
C PHE A 384 21.76 -36.31 -29.27
N ASN A 385 21.01 -35.71 -28.36
CA ASN A 385 20.26 -34.49 -28.62
C ASN A 385 21.22 -33.32 -28.87
N VAL A 386 20.72 -32.25 -29.51
CA VAL A 386 21.56 -31.11 -29.88
C VAL A 386 21.06 -29.83 -29.23
N ALA A 387 22.00 -29.13 -28.62
CA ALA A 387 21.87 -27.77 -28.13
C ALA A 387 22.88 -26.95 -28.92
N CYS A 388 22.49 -25.72 -29.27
CA CYS A 388 23.36 -24.75 -29.91
C CYS A 388 23.36 -23.50 -29.07
N SER A 389 24.49 -22.78 -29.02
CA SER A 389 24.57 -21.51 -28.31
C SER A 389 25.27 -20.44 -29.13
N MET A 390 24.93 -19.19 -28.88
CA MET A 390 25.61 -18.01 -29.40
C MET A 390 25.89 -17.02 -28.26
N PRO A 391 27.04 -16.30 -28.28
CA PRO A 391 27.23 -15.15 -27.38
C PRO A 391 26.26 -14.01 -27.74
N LEU A 392 25.91 -13.19 -26.75
CA LEU A 392 25.10 -11.98 -26.92
C LEU A 392 25.94 -10.72 -26.65
#